data_AF-A0A0S9KDL7-F1
#
_entry.id   AF-A0A0S9KDL7-F1
#
_cell.length_a   1.000
_cell.length_b   1.000
_cell.length_c   1.000
_cell.angle_alpha   90.00
_cell.angle_beta   90.00
_cell.angle_gamma   90.00
#
_symmetry.space_group_name_H-M   'P 1'
#
loop_
_entity.id
_entity.type
_entity.pdbx_description
1 polymer ?
#
loop_
_entity_poly.entity_id
_entity_poly.type
_entity_poly.pdbx_seq_one_letter_code
_entity_poly.pdbx_strand_id
1 'polypeptide(L)'
;MFGIKKKTAKPAGPVFAFCERVTATPTSPNHIRQLTEVGMKQGGGADTLALCGAEVAWDTLIVDFDRLPHMLANQHETARYCPTCSEAALQQHALATA
;
A
#
# COMPACT_ATOMS: atom_id res chain seq x y z
N MET A 1 -10.18 9.21 33.86
CA MET A 1 -9.64 8.26 32.86
C MET A 1 -8.71 9.01 31.92
N PHE A 2 -7.40 8.93 32.12
CA PHE A 2 -6.44 9.58 31.22
C PHE A 2 -6.23 8.69 29.99
N GLY A 3 -6.89 9.04 28.88
CA GLY A 3 -6.68 8.42 27.58
C GLY A 3 -5.32 8.82 27.04
N ILE A 4 -4.35 7.92 27.11
CA ILE A 4 -3.04 8.10 26.47
C ILE A 4 -3.28 8.09 24.96
N LYS A 5 -3.37 9.29 24.35
CA LYS A 5 -3.28 9.44 22.90
C LYS A 5 -1.86 9.01 22.52
N LYS A 6 -1.69 7.78 22.03
CA LYS A 6 -0.46 7.37 21.36
C LYS A 6 -0.25 8.36 20.22
N LYS A 7 0.68 9.29 20.38
CA LYS A 7 1.24 10.04 19.25
C LYS A 7 1.89 8.98 18.38
N THR A 8 1.21 8.56 17.32
CA THR A 8 1.82 7.71 16.29
C THR A 8 2.97 8.54 15.72
N ALA A 9 4.19 8.22 16.13
CA ALA A 9 5.38 8.82 15.58
C ALA A 9 5.30 8.70 14.06
N LYS A 10 5.58 9.79 13.34
CA LYS A 10 5.71 9.76 11.88
C LYS A 10 6.73 8.64 11.58
N PRO A 11 6.37 7.63 10.77
CA PRO A 11 7.29 6.54 10.46
C PRO A 11 8.57 7.13 9.88
N ALA A 12 9.71 6.60 10.32
CA ALA A 12 11.04 7.09 9.97
C ALA A 12 11.43 6.86 8.50
N GLY A 13 10.51 6.32 7.69
CA GLY A 13 10.69 6.00 6.28
C GLY A 13 9.37 6.04 5.51
N PRO A 14 9.42 5.83 4.18
CA PRO A 14 8.24 5.86 3.33
C PRO A 14 7.23 4.78 3.75
N VAL A 15 5.96 5.19 3.89
CA VAL A 15 4.84 4.28 4.17
C VAL A 15 4.15 3.95 2.86
N PHE A 16 3.68 2.72 2.74
CA PHE A 16 2.97 2.26 1.56
C PHE A 16 1.63 1.67 1.95
N ALA A 17 0.66 1.79 1.06
CA ALA A 17 -0.64 1.17 1.21
C ALA A 17 -0.99 0.38 -0.05
N PHE A 18 -1.66 -0.75 0.17
CA PHE A 18 -2.43 -1.42 -0.86
C PHE A 18 -3.58 -0.52 -1.28
N CYS A 19 -3.87 -0.50 -2.58
CA CYS A 19 -4.89 0.35 -3.16
C CYS A 19 -5.58 -0.32 -4.34
N GLU A 20 -6.80 0.12 -4.60
CA GLU A 20 -7.66 -0.41 -5.65
C GLU A 20 -8.07 0.71 -6.61
N ARG A 21 -8.29 0.32 -7.86
CA ARG A 21 -8.85 1.20 -8.89
C ARG A 21 -10.36 1.27 -8.72
N VAL A 22 -11.00 2.31 -9.26
CA VAL A 22 -12.48 2.41 -9.25
C VAL A 22 -13.15 1.24 -9.98
N THR A 23 -12.43 0.63 -10.92
CA THR A 23 -12.86 -0.54 -11.70
C THR A 23 -12.43 -1.86 -11.08
N ALA A 24 -11.97 -1.88 -9.82
CA ALA A 24 -11.52 -3.11 -9.19
C ALA A 24 -12.67 -4.11 -9.05
N THR A 25 -12.38 -5.35 -9.43
CA THR A 25 -13.23 -6.52 -9.26
C THR A 25 -12.56 -7.49 -8.28
N PRO A 26 -13.26 -8.53 -7.80
CA PRO A 26 -12.66 -9.55 -6.93
C PRO A 26 -11.46 -10.30 -7.52
N THR A 27 -11.17 -10.16 -8.82
CA THR A 27 -10.00 -10.77 -9.49
C THR A 27 -9.00 -9.74 -9.98
N SER A 28 -9.29 -8.46 -9.78
CA SER A 28 -8.36 -7.38 -10.09
C SER A 28 -7.18 -7.40 -9.11
N PRO A 29 -5.96 -7.12 -9.57
CA PRO A 29 -4.83 -7.04 -8.66
C PRO A 29 -4.97 -5.83 -7.73
N ASN A 30 -4.58 -6.02 -6.47
CA ASN A 30 -4.30 -4.92 -5.57
C ASN A 30 -3.01 -4.23 -6.01
N HIS A 31 -3.04 -2.91 -6.06
CA HIS A 31 -1.89 -2.06 -6.35
C HIS A 31 -1.25 -1.59 -5.05
N ILE A 32 -0.10 -0.93 -5.14
CA ILE A 32 0.56 -0.29 -4.00
C ILE A 32 0.89 1.14 -4.41
N ARG A 33 0.69 2.09 -3.51
CA ARG A 33 1.19 3.45 -3.62
C ARG A 33 1.98 3.83 -2.37
N GLN A 34 2.85 4.81 -2.52
CA GLN A 34 3.46 5.50 -1.37
C GLN A 34 2.44 6.47 -0.78
N LEU A 35 2.31 6.49 0.55
CA LEU A 35 1.48 7.46 1.25
C LEU A 35 2.24 8.77 1.44
N THR A 36 1.54 9.87 1.24
CA THR A 36 2.01 11.22 1.58
C THR A 36 1.63 11.56 3.02
N GLU A 37 1.86 12.81 3.42
CA GLU A 37 1.39 13.33 4.71
C GLU A 37 -0.14 13.32 4.85
N VAL A 38 -0.87 13.21 3.73
CA VAL A 38 -2.33 13.05 3.72
C VAL A 38 -2.74 11.69 4.30
N GLY A 39 -1.85 10.69 4.25
CA GLY A 39 -2.11 9.34 4.76
C GLY A 39 -3.05 8.52 3.87
N MET A 40 -3.68 7.49 4.46
CA MET A 40 -4.60 6.62 3.74
C MET A 40 -5.90 7.35 3.33
N LYS A 41 -6.39 7.05 2.14
CA LYS A 41 -7.67 7.49 1.59
C LYS A 41 -8.56 6.28 1.35
N GLN A 42 -9.50 6.01 2.25
CA GLN A 42 -10.46 4.89 2.07
C GLN A 42 -11.61 5.21 1.11
N GLY A 43 -11.59 6.38 0.48
CA GLY A 43 -12.59 6.82 -0.50
C GLY A 43 -12.32 8.25 -0.98
N GLY A 44 -13.05 8.67 -2.03
CA GLY A 44 -12.93 10.01 -2.59
C GLY A 44 -11.72 10.24 -3.50
N GLY A 45 -11.03 9.17 -3.91
CA GLY A 45 -9.81 9.25 -4.73
C GLY A 45 -8.56 9.31 -3.86
N ALA A 46 -7.54 8.51 -4.19
CA ALA A 46 -6.24 8.65 -3.56
C ALA A 46 -5.52 9.89 -4.09
N ASP A 47 -4.64 10.47 -3.28
CA ASP A 47 -3.92 11.70 -3.60
C ASP A 47 -2.69 11.49 -4.50
N THR A 48 -2.31 10.24 -4.73
CA THR A 48 -1.20 9.85 -5.62
C THR A 48 -1.56 8.65 -6.48
N LEU A 49 -0.80 8.45 -7.56
CA LEU A 49 -0.86 7.24 -8.36
C LEU A 49 -0.31 6.02 -7.61
N ALA A 50 -0.71 4.83 -8.05
CA ALA A 50 0.02 3.61 -7.75
C ALA A 50 1.45 3.67 -8.28
N LEU A 51 2.34 2.84 -7.73
CA LEU A 51 3.73 2.71 -8.18
C LEU A 51 3.86 2.28 -9.65
N CYS A 52 2.87 1.56 -10.18
CA CYS A 52 2.79 1.23 -11.60
C CYS A 52 2.22 2.37 -12.48
N GLY A 53 1.96 3.55 -11.91
CA GLY A 53 1.38 4.72 -12.60
C GLY A 53 -0.14 4.69 -12.75
N ALA A 54 -0.83 3.68 -12.20
CA ALA A 54 -2.28 3.59 -12.31
C ALA A 54 -2.99 4.60 -11.38
N GLU A 55 -4.08 5.19 -11.87
CA GLU A 55 -5.01 5.93 -11.03
C GLU A 55 -5.77 4.98 -10.10
N VAL A 56 -5.88 5.38 -8.83
CA VAL A 56 -6.44 4.59 -7.75
C VAL A 56 -7.52 5.36 -7.00
N ALA A 57 -8.54 4.65 -6.56
CA ALA A 57 -9.73 5.23 -5.97
C ALA A 57 -9.69 5.24 -4.44
N TRP A 58 -9.16 4.18 -3.83
CA TRP A 58 -9.00 4.08 -2.39
C TRP A 58 -7.86 3.14 -1.97
N ASP A 59 -7.38 3.36 -0.76
CA ASP A 59 -6.45 2.52 -0.02
C ASP A 59 -7.22 1.51 0.82
N THR A 60 -6.71 0.29 0.90
CA THR A 60 -7.32 -0.80 1.67
C THR A 60 -6.57 -1.04 2.97
N LEU A 61 -5.26 -1.26 2.90
CA LEU A 61 -4.42 -1.65 4.04
C LEU A 61 -3.00 -1.11 3.90
N ILE A 62 -2.34 -0.85 5.04
CA ILE A 62 -0.90 -0.56 5.05
C ILE A 62 -0.13 -1.81 4.63
N VAL A 63 0.91 -1.62 3.82
CA VAL A 63 1.82 -2.70 3.44
C VAL A 63 2.71 -3.06 4.62
N ASP A 64 2.65 -4.33 5.01
CA ASP A 64 3.60 -4.95 5.92
C ASP A 64 4.70 -5.62 5.09
N PHE A 65 5.90 -5.02 5.07
CA PHE A 65 7.02 -5.49 4.27
C PHE A 65 7.61 -6.82 4.76
N ASP A 66 7.40 -7.18 6.03
CA ASP A 66 7.82 -8.50 6.55
C ASP A 66 6.90 -9.60 5.99
N ARG A 67 5.63 -9.28 5.74
CA ARG A 67 4.63 -10.23 5.21
C ARG A 67 4.49 -10.21 3.69
N LEU A 68 4.84 -9.11 3.03
CA LEU A 68 4.66 -8.93 1.59
C LEU A 68 5.27 -10.10 0.78
N PRO A 69 6.52 -10.57 1.01
CA PRO A 69 7.07 -11.70 0.27
C PRO A 69 6.23 -12.98 0.39
N HIS A 70 5.72 -13.27 1.59
CA HIS A 70 4.84 -14.42 1.82
C HIS A 70 3.51 -14.27 1.09
N MET A 71 2.94 -13.06 1.06
CA MET A 71 1.70 -12.78 0.31
C MET A 71 1.90 -12.95 -1.20
N LEU A 72 3.05 -12.52 -1.73
CA LEU A 72 3.39 -12.67 -3.14
C LEU A 72 3.61 -14.13 -3.55
N ALA A 73 4.19 -14.94 -2.67
CA ALA A 73 4.41 -16.37 -2.89
C ALA A 73 3.10 -17.19 -2.85
N ASN A 74 2.08 -16.71 -2.14
CA ASN A 74 0.81 -17.40 -1.93
C ASN A 74 -0.38 -16.70 -2.61
N GLN A 75 -0.17 -16.18 -3.83
CA GLN A 75 -1.24 -15.52 -4.57
C GLN A 75 -2.34 -16.50 -4.97
N HIS A 76 -3.59 -16.14 -4.66
CA HIS A 76 -4.77 -16.89 -5.11
C HIS A 76 -5.29 -16.29 -6.41
N GLU A 77 -6.03 -17.06 -7.20
CA GLU A 77 -6.66 -16.57 -8.44
C GLU A 77 -7.56 -15.33 -8.22
N THR A 78 -8.10 -15.17 -7.00
CA THR A 78 -8.95 -14.06 -6.54
C THR A 78 -8.23 -13.05 -5.63
N ALA A 79 -6.94 -13.22 -5.36
CA ALA A 79 -6.17 -12.30 -4.52
C ALA A 79 -4.79 -12.13 -5.13
N ARG A 80 -4.71 -11.21 -6.10
CA ARG A 80 -3.49 -10.93 -6.86
C ARG A 80 -2.92 -9.59 -6.42
N TYR A 81 -1.60 -9.48 -6.48
CA TYR A 81 -0.90 -8.22 -6.26
C TYR A 81 -0.23 -7.81 -7.57
N CYS A 82 -0.28 -6.52 -7.89
CA CYS A 82 0.38 -6.01 -9.08
C CYS A 82 1.90 -6.22 -8.95
N PRO A 83 2.55 -6.98 -9.86
CA PRO A 83 3.96 -7.34 -9.72
C PRO A 83 4.86 -6.09 -9.78
N THR A 84 4.58 -5.15 -10.68
CA THR A 84 5.31 -3.88 -10.80
C THR A 84 5.23 -3.06 -9.52
N CYS A 85 4.05 -2.97 -8.91
CA CYS A 85 3.89 -2.26 -7.63
C CYS A 85 4.66 -2.94 -6.51
N SER A 86 4.63 -4.27 -6.47
CA SER A 86 5.24 -5.06 -5.39
C SER A 86 6.77 -4.99 -5.43
N GLU A 87 7.35 -5.11 -6.64
CA GLU A 87 8.78 -4.96 -6.86
C GLU A 87 9.27 -3.56 -6.52
N ALA A 88 8.60 -2.52 -7.02
CA ALA A 88 8.95 -1.14 -6.74
C ALA A 88 8.87 -0.81 -5.24
N ALA A 89 7.85 -1.32 -4.54
CA ALA A 89 7.69 -1.12 -3.11
C ALA A 89 8.84 -1.78 -2.33
N LEU A 90 9.21 -3.02 -2.67
CA LEU A 90 10.33 -3.73 -2.03
C LEU A 90 11.66 -3.01 -2.26
N GLN A 91 11.93 -2.54 -3.49
CA GLN A 91 13.14 -1.79 -3.81
C GLN A 91 13.22 -0.48 -3.01
N GLN A 92 12.14 0.29 -2.97
CA GLN A 92 12.11 1.55 -2.21
C GLN A 92 12.25 1.32 -0.71
N HIS A 93 11.66 0.24 -0.17
CA HIS A 93 11.81 -0.12 1.23
C HIS A 93 13.26 -0.51 1.57
N ALA A 94 13.91 -1.32 0.73
CA ALA A 94 15.31 -1.70 0.90
C ALA A 94 16.24 -0.48 0.88
N LEU A 95 16.01 0.47 -0.04
CA LEU A 95 16.79 1.71 -0.10
C LEU A 95 16.60 2.62 1.12
N ALA A 96 15.42 2.58 1.74
CA ALA A 96 15.14 3.39 2.93
C ALA A 96 15.67 2.78 4.24
N THR A 97 16.11 1.53 4.21
CA THR A 97 16.59 0.77 5.38
C THR A 97 18.08 0.41 5.33
N ALA A 98 18.74 0.69 4.19
CA ALA A 98 20.19 0.58 4.00
C ALA A 98 20.95 1.76 4.60
#